data_AF-A0A0R3U7T4-F1
#
_entry.id   AF-A0A0R3U7T4-F1
#
_cell.length_a   1.000
_cell.length_b   1.000
_cell.length_c   1.000
_cell.angle_alpha   90.00
_cell.angle_beta   90.00
_cell.angle_gamma   90.00
#
_symmetry.space_group_name_H-M   'P 1'
#
loop_
_entity.id
_entity.type
_entity.pdbx_description
1 polymer ?
#
loop_
_entity_poly.entity_id
_entity_poly.type
_entity_poly.pdbx_seq_one_letter_code
_entity_poly.pdbx_strand_id
1 'polypeptide(L)'
;MKARTPAVHVYDTNTGRWLPPAVEEPFLKGFPPGAGLSGHSVVPLVTQGNTPAALVIGREGSLRMQRRHGNAYILRGHFERRKDKARGDLDSSQSYFTYSELPSVTQSRSHHTTTPMSKHLAVTFGGRSTGLVETMTLPEDTSLDCKSFRCKAVAQFLQHFTPTENTSILEAKANQIGLRGHYAVSGGDAILIGGGESFDALKRNPNSDAFIYKLNSKNPLHFVGDLAEKRCYAVCTVNPTDGTAWLHGGLGRSRKPLRSMARLVFSADPRNQETIQDD
;
A
#
# COMPACT_ATOMS: atom_id res chain seq x y z
N MET A 1 0.67 22.77 -20.17
CA MET A 1 0.47 22.03 -18.89
C MET A 1 0.34 20.56 -19.28
N LYS A 2 1.24 19.67 -18.85
CA LYS A 2 1.18 18.25 -19.27
C LYS A 2 0.00 17.59 -18.56
N ALA A 3 -1.02 17.18 -19.29
CA ALA A 3 -2.15 16.44 -18.74
C ALA A 3 -1.62 15.16 -18.09
N ARG A 4 -2.20 14.77 -16.96
CA ARG A 4 -1.92 13.45 -16.39
C ARG A 4 -2.74 12.45 -17.19
N THR A 5 -2.10 11.40 -17.68
CA THR A 5 -2.75 10.33 -18.43
C THR A 5 -2.69 9.07 -17.57
N PRO A 6 -3.83 8.44 -17.25
CA PRO A 6 -3.83 7.14 -16.60
C PRO A 6 -3.25 6.10 -17.57
N ALA A 7 -2.47 5.16 -17.04
CA ALA A 7 -1.92 4.08 -17.84
C ALA A 7 -1.76 2.84 -16.97
N VAL A 8 -2.03 1.67 -17.53
CA VAL A 8 -1.70 0.39 -16.92
C VAL A 8 -0.61 -0.28 -17.74
N HIS A 9 0.52 -0.53 -17.09
CA HIS A 9 1.67 -1.21 -17.66
C HIS A 9 1.73 -2.62 -17.11
N VAL A 10 1.97 -3.61 -17.97
CA VAL A 10 2.06 -5.02 -17.59
C VAL A 10 3.42 -5.54 -18.01
N TYR A 11 4.11 -6.15 -17.06
CA TYR A 11 5.36 -6.85 -17.30
C TYR A 11 5.14 -8.34 -17.10
N ASP A 12 5.33 -9.14 -18.13
CA ASP A 12 5.28 -10.60 -18.05
C ASP A 12 6.64 -11.14 -17.61
N THR A 13 6.68 -11.65 -16.39
CA THR A 13 7.91 -12.18 -15.78
C THR A 13 8.36 -13.50 -16.39
N ASN A 14 7.47 -14.25 -17.08
CA ASN A 14 7.86 -15.50 -17.74
C ASN A 14 8.61 -15.24 -19.05
N THR A 15 8.18 -14.22 -19.80
CA THR A 15 8.81 -13.84 -21.07
C THR A 15 9.85 -12.74 -20.90
N GLY A 16 9.86 -12.06 -19.75
CA GLY A 16 10.76 -10.95 -19.45
C GLY A 16 10.42 -9.68 -20.23
N ARG A 17 9.18 -9.52 -20.69
CA ARG A 17 8.78 -8.45 -21.62
C ARG A 17 7.65 -7.59 -21.08
N TRP A 18 7.68 -6.32 -21.44
CA TRP A 18 6.52 -5.43 -21.29
C TRP A 18 5.50 -5.73 -22.38
N LEU A 19 4.24 -5.89 -21.98
CA LEU A 19 3.12 -5.89 -22.93
C LEU A 19 2.79 -4.45 -23.33
N PRO A 20 2.13 -4.24 -24.49
CA PRO A 20 1.62 -2.93 -24.86
C PRO A 20 0.78 -2.32 -23.73
N PRO A 21 1.05 -1.06 -23.33
CA PRO A 21 0.35 -0.44 -22.21
C PRO A 21 -1.11 -0.12 -22.58
N ALA A 22 -1.99 -0.24 -21.59
CA ALA A 22 -3.36 0.22 -21.68
C ALA A 22 -3.42 1.70 -21.28
N VAL A 23 -3.59 2.60 -22.25
CA VAL A 23 -3.52 4.06 -22.07
C VAL A 23 -4.82 4.80 -22.42
N GLU A 24 -5.71 4.18 -23.19
CA GLU A 24 -6.97 4.78 -23.64
C GLU A 24 -7.98 3.71 -24.10
N GLU A 25 -9.20 4.13 -24.44
CA GLU A 25 -10.20 3.21 -24.99
C GLU A 25 -9.73 2.58 -26.32
N PRO A 26 -10.02 1.29 -26.58
CA PRO A 26 -10.82 0.40 -25.75
C PRO A 26 -10.03 -0.33 -24.64
N PHE A 27 -8.71 -0.12 -24.55
CA PHE A 27 -7.79 -0.87 -23.70
C PHE A 27 -7.81 -0.41 -22.23
N LEU A 28 -8.20 0.84 -21.97
CA LEU A 28 -8.38 1.40 -20.64
C LEU A 28 -9.68 2.20 -20.58
N LYS A 29 -10.60 1.83 -19.69
CA LYS A 29 -11.91 2.47 -19.54
C LYS A 29 -12.26 2.80 -18.10
N GLY A 30 -13.22 3.71 -17.93
CA GLY A 30 -13.86 4.01 -16.64
C GLY A 30 -13.06 4.90 -15.68
N PHE A 31 -11.83 5.29 -16.05
CA PHE A 31 -11.10 6.32 -15.31
C PHE A 31 -11.42 7.72 -15.86
N PRO A 32 -11.59 8.77 -15.02
CA PRO A 32 -11.93 10.09 -15.50
C PRO A 32 -10.89 10.66 -16.50
N PRO A 33 -11.32 11.22 -17.65
CA PRO A 33 -10.41 11.81 -18.63
C PRO A 33 -9.58 12.96 -18.06
N GLY A 34 -8.28 13.00 -18.37
CA GLY A 34 -7.35 14.03 -17.91
C GLY A 34 -7.01 13.99 -16.41
N ALA A 35 -7.55 12.99 -15.69
CA ALA A 35 -7.20 12.72 -14.31
C ALA A 35 -5.98 11.79 -14.21
N GLY A 36 -5.37 11.76 -13.03
CA GLY A 36 -4.33 10.79 -12.72
C GLY A 36 -4.09 10.70 -11.22
N LEU A 37 -3.71 9.51 -10.77
CA LEU A 37 -3.41 9.22 -9.38
C LEU A 37 -1.92 9.36 -9.09
N SER A 38 -1.56 9.96 -7.95
CA SER A 38 -0.17 10.06 -7.50
C SER A 38 -0.06 9.73 -6.02
N GLY A 39 0.96 8.93 -5.66
CA GLY A 39 1.11 8.39 -4.31
C GLY A 39 -0.12 7.58 -3.87
N HIS A 40 -0.73 6.86 -4.80
CA HIS A 40 -1.87 5.99 -4.54
C HIS A 40 -1.42 4.66 -3.93
N SER A 41 -2.33 3.98 -3.24
CA SER A 41 -2.14 2.61 -2.80
C SER A 41 -2.86 1.65 -3.75
N VAL A 42 -2.34 0.43 -3.84
CA VAL A 42 -2.91 -0.66 -4.63
C VAL A 42 -2.97 -1.90 -3.75
N VAL A 43 -4.16 -2.50 -3.62
CA VAL A 43 -4.38 -3.72 -2.86
C VAL A 43 -5.00 -4.77 -3.79
N PRO A 44 -4.36 -5.91 -4.04
CA PRO A 44 -4.90 -6.94 -4.91
C PRO A 44 -6.17 -7.54 -4.32
N LEU A 45 -7.04 -7.94 -5.24
CA LEU A 45 -8.27 -8.66 -4.94
C LEU A 45 -8.03 -10.16 -5.22
N VAL A 46 -8.78 -11.00 -4.51
CA VAL A 46 -8.94 -12.39 -4.89
C VAL A 46 -9.64 -12.42 -6.24
N THR A 47 -9.05 -13.17 -7.17
CA THR A 47 -9.51 -13.27 -8.55
C THR A 47 -9.77 -14.73 -8.91
N GLN A 48 -10.70 -14.95 -9.83
CA GLN A 48 -10.93 -16.28 -10.41
C GLN A 48 -10.20 -16.33 -11.76
N GLY A 49 -9.33 -17.32 -11.93
CA GLY A 49 -8.51 -17.45 -13.15
C GLY A 49 -7.43 -16.37 -13.27
N ASN A 50 -7.02 -16.07 -14.51
CA ASN A 50 -5.89 -15.17 -14.82
C ASN A 50 -6.31 -13.71 -15.04
N THR A 51 -7.40 -13.24 -14.42
CA THR A 51 -7.83 -11.84 -14.54
C THR A 51 -7.34 -11.04 -13.33
N PRO A 52 -6.35 -10.14 -13.46
CA PRO A 52 -5.86 -9.36 -12.35
C PRO A 52 -6.94 -8.38 -11.89
N ALA A 53 -7.02 -8.14 -10.58
CA ALA A 53 -7.89 -7.11 -10.05
C ALA A 53 -7.32 -6.51 -8.78
N ALA A 54 -7.58 -5.22 -8.56
CA ALA A 54 -7.07 -4.48 -7.43
C ALA A 54 -8.02 -3.37 -6.97
N LEU A 55 -8.06 -3.12 -5.67
CA LEU A 55 -8.52 -1.88 -5.09
C LEU A 55 -7.43 -0.83 -5.25
N VAL A 56 -7.79 0.34 -5.78
CA VAL A 56 -6.90 1.48 -5.97
C VAL A 56 -7.48 2.68 -5.24
N ILE A 57 -6.73 3.26 -4.31
CA ILE A 57 -7.13 4.47 -3.57
C ILE A 57 -6.06 5.53 -3.76
N GLY A 58 -6.45 6.76 -4.10
CA GLY A 58 -5.46 7.78 -4.43
C GLY A 58 -5.96 9.21 -4.37
N ARG A 59 -5.10 10.13 -4.75
CA ARG A 59 -5.44 11.54 -4.98
C ARG A 59 -5.65 11.75 -6.47
N GLU A 60 -6.88 12.05 -6.88
CA GLU A 60 -7.20 12.43 -8.25
C GLU A 60 -6.83 13.90 -8.51
N GLY A 61 -6.10 14.16 -9.60
CA GLY A 61 -5.94 15.50 -10.18
C GLY A 61 -4.54 16.11 -10.07
N SER A 62 -4.45 17.39 -10.41
CA SER A 62 -3.21 18.19 -10.35
C SER A 62 -3.12 18.93 -9.01
N LEU A 63 -1.99 19.56 -8.68
CA LEU A 63 -1.90 20.41 -7.47
C LEU A 63 -2.95 21.53 -7.44
N ARG A 64 -3.54 21.91 -8.59
CA ARG A 64 -4.50 23.02 -8.72
C ARG A 64 -5.97 22.58 -8.79
N MET A 65 -6.26 21.38 -9.31
CA MET A 65 -7.62 20.84 -9.39
C MET A 65 -7.65 19.45 -8.76
N GLN A 66 -8.42 19.35 -7.70
CA GLN A 66 -8.37 18.27 -6.72
C GLN A 66 -9.79 17.85 -6.38
N ARG A 67 -10.16 16.60 -6.65
CA ARG A 67 -11.37 16.06 -6.03
C ARG A 67 -11.11 15.82 -4.55
N ARG A 68 -12.03 16.26 -3.70
CA ARG A 68 -11.91 16.12 -2.25
C ARG A 68 -12.19 14.67 -1.81
N HIS A 69 -13.15 14.00 -2.45
CA HIS A 69 -13.65 12.65 -2.12
C HIS A 69 -13.86 11.83 -3.41
N GLY A 70 -14.23 10.55 -3.29
CA GLY A 70 -14.55 9.69 -4.45
C GLY A 70 -13.33 9.24 -5.24
N ASN A 71 -12.23 8.91 -4.55
CA ASN A 71 -10.95 8.56 -5.20
C ASN A 71 -10.56 7.09 -4.99
N ALA A 72 -11.57 6.21 -4.91
CA ALA A 72 -11.41 4.78 -4.72
C ALA A 72 -12.03 4.04 -5.91
N TYR A 73 -11.29 3.09 -6.46
CA TYR A 73 -11.68 2.37 -7.67
C TYR A 73 -11.36 0.90 -7.54
N ILE A 74 -12.16 0.06 -8.18
CA ILE A 74 -11.80 -1.31 -8.52
C ILE A 74 -11.23 -1.31 -9.93
N LEU A 75 -9.99 -1.74 -10.08
CA LEU A 75 -9.36 -2.03 -11.37
C LEU A 75 -9.54 -3.52 -11.66
N ARG A 76 -10.07 -3.86 -12.85
CA ARG A 76 -10.12 -5.23 -13.36
C ARG A 76 -9.41 -5.31 -14.70
N GLY A 77 -8.56 -6.31 -14.87
CA GLY A 77 -7.84 -6.58 -16.09
C GLY A 77 -8.31 -7.88 -16.75
N HIS A 78 -8.21 -7.90 -18.08
CA HIS A 78 -8.45 -9.06 -18.92
C HIS A 78 -7.33 -9.14 -19.98
N PHE A 79 -6.83 -10.35 -20.21
CA PHE A 79 -5.80 -10.61 -21.20
C PHE A 79 -6.39 -11.45 -22.33
N GLU A 80 -6.42 -10.90 -23.54
CA GLU A 80 -6.77 -11.66 -24.73
C GLU A 80 -5.51 -12.24 -25.37
N ARG A 81 -5.38 -13.57 -25.33
CA ARG A 81 -4.39 -14.27 -26.13
C ARG A 81 -4.99 -14.56 -27.50
N ARG A 82 -4.53 -13.85 -28.53
CA ARG A 82 -4.85 -14.26 -29.91
C ARG A 82 -4.18 -15.59 -30.22
N LYS A 83 -4.98 -16.58 -30.60
CA LYS A 83 -4.52 -17.89 -31.07
C LYS A 83 -4.28 -17.87 -32.58
N ASP A 84 -3.61 -16.86 -33.12
CA ASP A 84 -3.31 -16.82 -34.56
C ASP A 84 -2.04 -17.63 -34.84
N LYS A 85 -2.23 -18.93 -35.06
CA LYS A 85 -1.19 -19.91 -35.46
C LYS A 85 -0.65 -19.73 -36.90
N ALA A 86 -0.84 -18.58 -37.55
CA ALA A 86 -0.60 -18.45 -38.99
C ALA A 86 0.57 -17.54 -39.41
N ARG A 87 1.08 -16.69 -38.53
CA ARG A 87 2.30 -15.90 -38.77
C ARG A 87 3.07 -15.81 -37.47
N GLY A 88 4.39 -15.97 -37.53
CA GLY A 88 5.31 -16.06 -36.38
C GLY A 88 5.41 -14.82 -35.48
N ASP A 89 4.39 -13.97 -35.42
CA ASP A 89 4.29 -12.87 -34.47
C ASP A 89 3.71 -13.38 -33.14
N LEU A 90 4.61 -13.71 -32.23
CA LEU A 90 4.32 -14.01 -30.82
C LEU A 90 3.75 -12.81 -30.02
N ASP A 91 3.43 -11.69 -30.67
CA ASP A 91 3.37 -10.36 -30.02
C ASP A 91 1.96 -9.74 -29.90
N SER A 92 0.89 -10.47 -30.25
CA SER A 92 -0.47 -9.92 -30.28
C SER A 92 -1.29 -10.13 -29.00
N SER A 93 -0.64 -10.27 -27.84
CA SER A 93 -1.36 -10.32 -26.57
C SER A 93 -1.77 -8.90 -26.15
N GLN A 94 -3.06 -8.61 -26.24
CA GLN A 94 -3.61 -7.32 -25.83
C GLN A 94 -4.20 -7.41 -24.42
N SER A 95 -3.95 -6.36 -23.63
CA SER A 95 -4.49 -6.24 -22.28
C SER A 95 -5.58 -5.17 -22.25
N TYR A 96 -6.67 -5.46 -21.55
CA TYR A 96 -7.82 -4.57 -21.37
C TYR A 96 -8.06 -4.35 -19.88
N PHE A 97 -8.32 -3.11 -19.49
CA PHE A 97 -8.52 -2.74 -18.11
C PHE A 97 -9.71 -1.80 -17.95
N THR A 98 -10.48 -2.04 -16.90
CA THR A 98 -11.64 -1.23 -16.55
C THR A 98 -11.52 -0.78 -15.10
N TYR A 99 -11.60 0.53 -14.89
CA TYR A 99 -11.82 1.12 -13.57
C TYR A 99 -13.32 1.25 -13.31
N SER A 100 -13.74 0.85 -12.12
CA SER A 100 -15.08 1.09 -11.60
C SER A 100 -14.97 1.91 -10.33
N GLU A 101 -15.53 3.11 -10.33
CA GLU A 101 -15.55 3.97 -9.13
C GLU A 101 -16.36 3.30 -8.02
N LEU A 102 -15.79 3.25 -6.82
CA LEU A 102 -16.52 2.81 -5.65
C LEU A 102 -17.31 4.00 -5.08
N PRO A 103 -18.59 3.83 -4.72
CA PRO A 103 -19.33 4.82 -3.97
C PRO A 103 -18.73 4.92 -2.56
N SER A 104 -17.71 5.76 -2.42
CA SER A 104 -16.95 5.91 -1.18
C SER A 104 -16.82 7.37 -0.79
N VAL A 105 -16.99 7.63 0.51
CA VAL A 105 -16.66 8.90 1.16
C VAL A 105 -15.15 9.07 1.39
N THR A 106 -14.33 8.15 0.88
CA THR A 106 -12.89 8.16 1.10
C THR A 106 -12.26 9.47 0.70
N GLN A 107 -11.57 10.06 1.67
CA GLN A 107 -11.00 11.37 1.52
C GLN A 107 -9.70 11.29 0.72
N SER A 108 -9.54 12.23 -0.22
CA SER A 108 -8.38 12.33 -1.10
C SER A 108 -7.08 12.44 -0.30
N ARG A 109 -6.08 11.64 -0.68
CA ARG A 109 -4.83 11.46 0.07
C ARG A 109 -3.71 10.92 -0.81
N SER A 110 -2.46 11.22 -0.46
CA SER A 110 -1.27 10.78 -1.22
C SER A 110 -0.16 10.30 -0.29
N HIS A 111 0.57 9.27 -0.72
CA HIS A 111 1.59 8.57 0.07
C HIS A 111 1.01 7.98 1.37
N HIS A 112 -0.20 7.45 1.25
CA HIS A 112 -0.85 6.63 2.26
C HIS A 112 -0.56 5.16 1.99
N THR A 113 -0.87 4.31 2.95
CA THR A 113 -0.89 2.86 2.76
C THR A 113 -2.30 2.35 2.98
N THR A 114 -2.71 1.34 2.23
CA THR A 114 -3.98 0.64 2.44
C THR A 114 -3.68 -0.83 2.62
N THR A 115 -4.20 -1.40 3.69
CA THR A 115 -3.91 -2.78 4.11
C THR A 115 -5.22 -3.55 4.25
N PRO A 116 -5.34 -4.74 3.65
CA PRO A 116 -6.52 -5.57 3.83
C PRO A 116 -6.53 -6.18 5.24
N MET A 117 -7.65 -6.06 5.94
CA MET A 117 -7.86 -6.63 7.28
C MET A 117 -8.80 -7.84 7.26
N SER A 118 -9.80 -7.81 6.40
CA SER A 118 -10.67 -8.95 6.14
C SER A 118 -11.10 -8.96 4.68
N LYS A 119 -11.83 -9.99 4.26
CA LYS A 119 -12.32 -10.17 2.89
C LYS A 119 -12.95 -8.91 2.30
N HIS A 120 -13.67 -8.14 3.12
CA HIS A 120 -14.41 -6.95 2.68
C HIS A 120 -13.97 -5.68 3.42
N LEU A 121 -12.91 -5.71 4.21
CA LEU A 121 -12.47 -4.55 4.99
C LEU A 121 -11.01 -4.19 4.70
N ALA A 122 -10.80 -2.96 4.24
CA ALA A 122 -9.49 -2.36 4.11
C ALA A 122 -9.33 -1.22 5.13
N VAL A 123 -8.10 -1.05 5.63
CA VAL A 123 -7.73 0.06 6.50
C VAL A 123 -6.66 0.89 5.80
N THR A 124 -6.89 2.19 5.73
CA THR A 124 -5.99 3.15 5.10
C THR A 124 -5.34 4.04 6.15
N PHE A 125 -4.01 4.14 6.12
CA PHE A 125 -3.21 4.97 7.02
C PHE A 125 -2.59 6.16 6.31
N GLY A 126 -2.66 7.32 6.96
CA GLY A 126 -1.96 8.55 6.62
C GLY A 126 -2.30 9.12 5.25
N GLY A 127 -1.31 9.79 4.67
CA GLY A 127 -1.39 10.55 3.42
C GLY A 127 -2.10 11.89 3.52
N ARG A 128 -2.39 12.34 4.75
CA ARG A 128 -3.02 13.62 5.10
C ARG A 128 -2.42 14.16 6.40
N SER A 129 -2.55 15.48 6.61
CA SER A 129 -2.10 16.14 7.84
C SER A 129 -2.99 15.85 9.05
N THR A 130 -4.22 15.36 8.83
CA THR A 130 -5.18 14.97 9.85
C THR A 130 -5.91 13.70 9.43
N GLY A 131 -6.54 13.01 10.40
CA GLY A 131 -7.32 11.80 10.16
C GLY A 131 -6.41 10.65 9.73
N LEU A 132 -5.58 10.19 10.67
CA LEU A 132 -4.53 9.21 10.42
C LEU A 132 -5.08 7.88 9.88
N VAL A 133 -6.28 7.47 10.25
CA VAL A 133 -6.85 6.17 9.88
C VAL A 133 -8.22 6.35 9.24
N GLU A 134 -8.48 5.61 8.17
CA GLU A 134 -9.80 5.48 7.55
C GLU A 134 -10.07 4.00 7.26
N THR A 135 -11.30 3.54 7.50
CA THR A 135 -11.75 2.18 7.17
C THR A 135 -12.65 2.23 5.94
N MET A 136 -12.57 1.21 5.09
CA MET A 136 -13.42 1.06 3.92
C MET A 136 -13.96 -0.36 3.87
N THR A 137 -15.29 -0.48 3.83
CA THR A 137 -15.98 -1.73 3.55
C THR A 137 -16.27 -1.84 2.06
N LEU A 138 -15.85 -2.94 1.44
CA LEU A 138 -16.08 -3.22 0.03
C LEU A 138 -17.39 -4.00 -0.16
N PRO A 139 -18.00 -3.94 -1.36
CA PRO A 139 -19.14 -4.77 -1.70
C PRO A 139 -18.87 -6.28 -1.54
N GLU A 140 -19.92 -7.07 -1.29
CA GLU A 140 -19.81 -8.51 -1.01
C GLU A 140 -19.25 -9.35 -2.18
N ASP A 141 -19.43 -8.86 -3.40
CA ASP A 141 -18.91 -9.48 -4.63
C ASP A 141 -17.39 -9.26 -4.82
N THR A 142 -16.79 -8.45 -3.96
CA THR A 142 -15.39 -8.03 -4.05
C THR A 142 -14.62 -8.52 -2.83
N SER A 143 -13.61 -9.34 -3.07
CA SER A 143 -12.83 -9.98 -2.00
C SER A 143 -11.38 -9.49 -2.04
N LEU A 144 -10.90 -8.90 -0.96
CA LEU A 144 -9.49 -8.52 -0.78
C LEU A 144 -8.62 -9.76 -0.57
N ASP A 145 -7.40 -9.75 -1.12
CA ASP A 145 -6.41 -10.80 -0.83
C ASP A 145 -5.67 -10.48 0.49
N CYS A 146 -6.26 -10.92 1.61
CA CYS A 146 -5.65 -10.76 2.92
C CYS A 146 -4.43 -11.66 3.12
N LYS A 147 -4.37 -12.81 2.45
CA LYS A 147 -3.35 -13.84 2.70
C LYS A 147 -1.99 -13.38 2.22
N SER A 148 -1.94 -12.79 1.03
CA SER A 148 -0.68 -12.28 0.44
C SER A 148 -0.10 -11.08 1.19
N PHE A 149 -0.88 -10.44 2.08
CA PHE A 149 -0.47 -9.26 2.87
C PHE A 149 -0.04 -9.59 4.29
N ARG A 150 -0.14 -10.86 4.71
CA ARG A 150 0.13 -11.25 6.09
C ARG A 150 1.62 -11.53 6.32
N CYS A 151 2.24 -10.73 7.17
CA CYS A 151 3.60 -10.95 7.63
C CYS A 151 3.64 -11.85 8.87
N LYS A 152 4.45 -12.91 8.81
CA LYS A 152 4.65 -13.83 9.92
C LYS A 152 5.33 -13.18 11.12
N ALA A 153 6.34 -12.33 10.90
CA ALA A 153 7.05 -11.65 11.99
C ALA A 153 6.12 -10.70 12.76
N VAL A 154 5.26 -9.94 12.07
CA VAL A 154 4.25 -9.10 12.74
C VAL A 154 3.24 -9.97 13.48
N ALA A 155 2.75 -11.07 12.86
CA ALA A 155 1.83 -11.99 13.53
C ALA A 155 2.42 -12.59 14.81
N GLN A 156 3.70 -12.98 14.79
CA GLN A 156 4.42 -13.48 15.98
C GLN A 156 4.57 -12.38 17.03
N PHE A 157 5.02 -11.18 16.66
CA PHE A 157 5.10 -10.04 17.57
C PHE A 157 3.75 -9.79 18.28
N LEU A 158 2.64 -9.87 17.56
CA LEU A 158 1.30 -9.67 18.09
C LEU A 158 0.87 -10.72 19.12
N GLN A 159 1.42 -11.94 19.09
CA GLN A 159 1.17 -12.95 20.12
C GLN A 159 1.80 -12.59 21.47
N HIS A 160 2.87 -11.78 21.45
CA HIS A 160 3.57 -11.31 22.64
C HIS A 160 3.23 -9.86 23.01
N PHE A 161 2.52 -9.15 22.14
CA PHE A 161 2.15 -7.76 22.37
C PHE A 161 0.87 -7.64 23.19
N THR A 162 1.01 -7.21 24.44
CA THR A 162 -0.12 -6.88 25.33
C THR A 162 -0.31 -5.36 25.37
N PRO A 163 -1.41 -4.83 24.80
CA PRO A 163 -1.70 -3.40 24.87
C PRO A 163 -1.89 -2.95 26.33
N THR A 164 -1.30 -1.82 26.69
CA THR A 164 -1.50 -1.16 27.98
C THR A 164 -1.97 0.28 27.77
N GLU A 165 -2.57 0.89 28.81
CA GLU A 165 -2.99 2.30 28.74
C GLU A 165 -1.83 3.24 28.39
N ASN A 166 -0.61 2.96 28.87
CA ASN A 166 0.58 3.76 28.59
C ASN A 166 1.02 3.69 27.12
N THR A 167 0.78 2.57 26.45
CA THR A 167 1.09 2.42 25.01
C THR A 167 0.00 3.01 24.13
N SER A 168 -1.21 3.20 24.66
CA SER A 168 -2.38 3.62 23.91
C SER A 168 -2.30 5.09 23.49
N ILE A 169 -2.55 5.37 22.22
CA ILE A 169 -2.66 6.72 21.68
C ILE A 169 -4.12 7.08 21.57
N LEU A 170 -4.52 8.12 22.31
CA LEU A 170 -5.86 8.68 22.24
C LEU A 170 -6.21 9.09 20.82
N GLU A 171 -7.46 8.84 20.41
CA GLU A 171 -7.94 9.14 19.06
C GLU A 171 -7.72 10.61 18.67
N ALA A 172 -7.98 11.55 19.59
CA ALA A 172 -7.74 12.97 19.36
C ALA A 172 -6.28 13.27 18.98
N LYS A 173 -5.32 12.60 19.64
CA LYS A 173 -3.90 12.72 19.32
C LYS A 173 -3.57 12.02 18.01
N ALA A 174 -4.10 10.82 17.77
CA ALA A 174 -3.92 10.09 16.51
C ALA A 174 -4.42 10.91 15.31
N ASN A 175 -5.54 11.61 15.45
CA ASN A 175 -6.12 12.46 14.40
C ASN A 175 -5.29 13.71 14.08
N GLN A 176 -4.37 14.10 14.97
CA GLN A 176 -3.40 15.18 14.75
C GLN A 176 -2.05 14.68 14.19
N ILE A 177 -1.84 13.36 14.14
CA ILE A 177 -0.65 12.78 13.52
C ILE A 177 -0.83 12.82 12.00
N GLY A 178 -0.16 13.78 11.36
CA GLY A 178 0.00 13.81 9.92
C GLY A 178 1.21 12.96 9.50
N LEU A 179 0.97 11.83 8.82
CA LEU A 179 2.03 10.92 8.39
C LEU A 179 1.92 10.60 6.89
N ARG A 180 3.04 10.65 6.17
CA ARG A 180 3.10 10.28 4.75
C ARG A 180 4.36 9.49 4.42
N GLY A 181 4.29 8.63 3.41
CA GLY A 181 5.42 7.79 3.00
C GLY A 181 5.87 6.80 4.08
N HIS A 182 4.99 6.45 5.01
CA HIS A 182 5.24 5.36 5.96
C HIS A 182 5.02 4.02 5.27
N TYR A 183 5.41 2.95 5.94
CA TYR A 183 5.03 1.59 5.58
C TYR A 183 4.02 1.05 6.59
N ALA A 184 3.17 0.14 6.13
CA ALA A 184 2.19 -0.57 6.94
C ALA A 184 2.24 -2.06 6.57
N VAL A 185 2.33 -2.92 7.58
CA VAL A 185 2.49 -4.38 7.41
C VAL A 185 1.47 -5.10 8.27
N SER A 186 0.60 -5.90 7.64
CA SER A 186 -0.42 -6.66 8.37
C SER A 186 0.18 -7.88 9.07
N GLY A 187 -0.20 -8.11 10.32
CA GLY A 187 -0.04 -9.40 11.01
C GLY A 187 -1.28 -10.30 10.93
N GLY A 188 -2.35 -9.84 10.25
CA GLY A 188 -3.68 -10.42 10.27
C GLY A 188 -4.62 -9.59 11.14
N ASP A 189 -4.49 -9.69 12.46
CA ASP A 189 -5.41 -9.06 13.41
C ASP A 189 -5.05 -7.60 13.75
N ALA A 190 -3.85 -7.17 13.36
CA ALA A 190 -3.37 -5.82 13.55
C ALA A 190 -2.34 -5.45 12.48
N ILE A 191 -2.05 -4.16 12.38
CA ILE A 191 -1.13 -3.59 11.40
C ILE A 191 0.02 -2.92 12.14
N LEU A 192 1.26 -3.27 11.79
CA LEU A 192 2.44 -2.52 12.18
C LEU A 192 2.63 -1.33 11.23
N ILE A 193 2.66 -0.13 11.77
CA ILE A 193 2.96 1.11 11.05
C ILE A 193 4.34 1.61 11.50
N GLY A 194 5.18 1.99 10.54
CA GLY A 194 6.49 2.54 10.85
C GLY A 194 7.00 3.51 9.81
N GLY A 195 7.97 4.32 10.23
CA GLY A 195 8.67 5.28 9.37
C GLY A 195 7.77 6.41 8.91
N GLY A 196 8.02 6.91 7.70
CA GLY A 196 7.30 8.05 7.13
C GLY A 196 7.85 9.39 7.58
N GLU A 197 7.23 10.48 7.14
CA GLU A 197 7.57 11.83 7.60
C GLU A 197 6.30 12.61 7.95
N SER A 198 6.49 13.66 8.77
CA SER A 198 5.44 14.61 9.11
C SER A 198 5.10 15.52 7.91
N PHE A 199 3.92 16.11 7.94
CA PHE A 199 3.56 17.23 7.06
C PHE A 199 4.18 18.57 7.51
N ASP A 200 4.78 18.60 8.70
CA ASP A 200 5.55 19.73 9.21
C ASP A 200 6.87 19.89 8.45
N ALA A 201 6.98 20.97 7.67
CA ALA A 201 8.15 21.28 6.85
C ALA A 201 9.44 21.53 7.68
N LEU A 202 9.31 21.83 8.97
CA LEU A 202 10.45 22.02 9.87
C LEU A 202 11.06 20.67 10.30
N LYS A 203 10.27 19.58 10.26
CA LYS A 203 10.72 18.23 10.60
C LYS A 203 11.24 17.52 9.35
N ARG A 204 12.54 17.65 9.11
CA ARG A 204 13.19 17.09 7.90
C ARG A 204 13.54 15.61 7.97
N ASN A 205 13.58 15.02 9.17
CA ASN A 205 13.95 13.63 9.35
C ASN A 205 12.72 12.72 9.34
N PRO A 206 12.85 11.49 8.82
CA PRO A 206 11.81 10.48 8.96
C PRO A 206 11.47 10.23 10.43
N ASN A 207 10.21 9.84 10.68
CA ASN A 207 9.74 9.45 12.00
C ASN A 207 10.44 8.15 12.43
N SER A 208 10.80 8.06 13.72
CA SER A 208 11.24 6.80 14.33
C SER A 208 10.11 6.02 14.97
N ASP A 209 8.98 6.65 15.29
CA ASP A 209 7.93 5.96 16.02
C ASP A 209 7.38 4.78 15.21
N ALA A 210 7.20 3.66 15.89
CA ALA A 210 6.46 2.50 15.42
C ALA A 210 5.15 2.38 16.19
N PHE A 211 4.09 2.00 15.47
CA PHE A 211 2.76 1.84 16.03
C PHE A 211 2.16 0.49 15.64
N ILE A 212 1.31 -0.04 16.51
CA ILE A 212 0.38 -1.12 16.19
C ILE A 212 -1.02 -0.54 16.11
N TYR A 213 -1.73 -0.82 15.02
CA TYR A 213 -3.16 -0.58 14.92
C TYR A 213 -3.95 -1.89 15.04
N LYS A 214 -4.77 -2.01 16.09
CA LYS A 214 -5.71 -3.13 16.30
C LYS A 214 -7.13 -2.66 16.01
N LEU A 215 -7.77 -3.31 15.04
CA LEU A 215 -9.16 -3.04 14.71
C LEU A 215 -10.07 -3.40 15.91
N ASN A 216 -11.20 -2.69 16.07
CA ASN A 216 -12.22 -2.94 17.09
C ASN A 216 -11.75 -2.81 18.56
N SER A 217 -10.60 -2.16 18.80
CA SER A 217 -10.17 -1.76 20.15
C SER A 217 -10.69 -0.36 20.48
N LYS A 218 -11.04 -0.10 21.75
CA LYS A 218 -11.45 1.22 22.26
C LYS A 218 -10.41 2.29 21.95
N ASN A 219 -9.14 1.93 22.05
CA ASN A 219 -8.02 2.72 21.56
C ASN A 219 -7.26 1.86 20.56
N PRO A 220 -7.45 2.08 19.25
CA PRO A 220 -6.95 1.15 18.26
C PRO A 220 -5.47 1.34 17.95
N LEU A 221 -4.87 2.49 18.28
CA LEU A 221 -3.47 2.79 17.97
C LEU A 221 -2.60 2.74 19.22
N HIS A 222 -1.50 2.00 19.16
CA HIS A 222 -0.55 1.83 20.25
C HIS A 222 0.87 2.13 19.80
N PHE A 223 1.62 2.93 20.56
CA PHE A 223 3.06 3.09 20.38
C PHE A 223 3.78 1.83 20.86
N VAL A 224 4.70 1.32 20.04
CA VAL A 224 5.44 0.08 20.34
C VAL A 224 6.96 0.24 20.38
N GLY A 225 7.45 1.46 20.17
CA GLY A 225 8.87 1.80 20.29
C GLY A 225 9.40 2.59 19.11
N ASP A 226 10.72 2.73 19.09
CA ASP A 226 11.46 3.42 18.04
C ASP A 226 12.08 2.44 17.05
N LEU A 227 12.06 2.82 15.77
CA LEU A 227 12.77 2.14 14.69
C LEU A 227 14.26 2.50 14.74
N ALA A 228 15.11 1.48 14.72
CA ALA A 228 16.56 1.64 14.65
C ALA A 228 16.98 2.40 13.38
N GLU A 229 16.42 2.02 12.23
CA GLU A 229 16.70 2.69 10.95
C GLU A 229 15.49 3.53 10.50
N LYS A 230 15.58 4.85 10.71
CA LYS A 230 14.52 5.79 10.34
C LYS A 230 14.47 5.93 8.81
N ARG A 231 13.30 5.67 8.21
CA ARG A 231 13.09 5.78 6.76
C ARG A 231 11.69 6.24 6.38
N CYS A 232 11.56 6.94 5.26
CA CYS A 232 10.28 7.27 4.61
C CYS A 232 10.34 7.00 3.11
N TYR A 233 9.17 6.85 2.48
CA TYR A 233 9.01 6.52 1.06
C TYR A 233 9.73 5.24 0.62
N ALA A 234 10.00 4.32 1.55
CA ALA A 234 10.52 3.01 1.23
C ALA A 234 9.45 2.17 0.53
N VAL A 235 9.87 1.33 -0.40
CA VAL A 235 8.99 0.31 -0.97
C VAL A 235 8.84 -0.80 0.05
N CYS A 236 7.61 -1.11 0.44
CA CYS A 236 7.29 -2.19 1.36
C CYS A 236 6.54 -3.28 0.63
N THR A 237 6.95 -4.54 0.82
CA THR A 237 6.25 -5.70 0.28
C THR A 237 6.27 -6.86 1.26
N VAL A 238 5.25 -7.71 1.19
CA VAL A 238 5.22 -9.01 1.85
C VAL A 238 5.42 -10.07 0.77
N ASN A 239 6.40 -10.94 0.96
CA ASN A 239 6.57 -12.10 0.10
C ASN A 239 5.43 -13.09 0.40
N PRO A 240 4.53 -13.36 -0.57
CA PRO A 240 3.37 -14.21 -0.32
C PRO A 240 3.73 -15.69 -0.10
N THR A 241 4.92 -16.13 -0.54
CA THR A 241 5.35 -17.52 -0.42
C THR A 241 5.79 -17.86 1.01
N ASP A 242 6.56 -17.00 1.65
CA ASP A 242 7.14 -17.26 2.97
C ASP A 242 6.58 -16.34 4.08
N GLY A 243 5.82 -15.29 3.73
CA GLY A 243 5.24 -14.33 4.67
C GLY A 243 6.26 -13.37 5.29
N THR A 244 7.45 -13.21 4.69
CA THR A 244 8.45 -12.23 5.12
C THR A 244 8.12 -10.83 4.58
N ALA A 245 8.34 -9.79 5.38
CA ALA A 245 8.16 -8.41 4.95
C ALA A 245 9.51 -7.74 4.71
N TRP A 246 9.60 -6.98 3.63
CA TRP A 246 10.83 -6.33 3.17
C TRP A 246 10.60 -4.85 2.89
N LEU A 247 11.61 -4.05 3.23
CA LEU A 247 11.67 -2.62 2.99
C LEU A 247 12.89 -2.33 2.11
N HIS A 248 12.66 -1.76 0.94
CA HIS A 248 13.74 -1.38 0.01
C HIS A 248 13.82 0.14 -0.16
N GLY A 249 15.02 0.67 0.03
CA GLY A 249 15.37 2.06 -0.19
C GLY A 249 14.54 3.06 0.64
N GLY A 250 14.16 4.16 -0.01
CA GLY A 250 13.51 5.31 0.63
C GLY A 250 14.50 6.42 0.99
N LEU A 251 14.08 7.30 1.89
CA LEU A 251 14.86 8.43 2.38
C LEU A 251 15.10 8.28 3.88
N GLY A 252 16.37 8.39 4.29
CA GLY A 252 16.80 8.36 5.67
C GLY A 252 17.01 9.77 6.25
N ARG A 253 17.93 9.87 7.22
CA ARG A 253 18.30 11.14 7.87
C ARG A 253 18.71 12.20 6.84
N SER A 254 18.27 13.44 7.06
CA SER A 254 18.51 14.57 6.16
C SER A 254 18.07 14.31 4.70
N ARG A 255 17.07 13.44 4.51
CA ARG A 255 16.53 13.05 3.19
C ARG A 255 17.56 12.40 2.25
N LYS A 256 18.60 11.77 2.79
CA LYS A 256 19.55 11.00 1.98
C LYS A 256 18.88 9.72 1.47
N PRO A 257 19.01 9.37 0.19
CA PRO A 257 18.53 8.11 -0.33
C PRO A 257 19.19 6.92 0.38
N LEU A 258 18.38 5.95 0.76
CA LEU A 258 18.85 4.66 1.27
C LEU A 258 18.93 3.68 0.11
N ARG A 259 19.99 2.85 0.11
CA ARG A 259 20.16 1.72 -0.81
C ARG A 259 19.99 0.37 -0.11
N SER A 260 19.69 0.39 1.19
CA SER A 260 19.55 -0.80 2.00
C SER A 260 18.23 -1.53 1.71
N MET A 261 18.31 -2.85 1.78
CA MET A 261 17.17 -3.76 1.85
C MET A 261 17.09 -4.27 3.29
N ALA A 262 15.96 -4.06 3.95
CA ALA A 262 15.74 -4.49 5.33
C ALA A 262 14.62 -5.53 5.38
N ARG A 263 14.85 -6.63 6.11
CA ARG A 263 13.83 -7.63 6.40
C ARG A 263 13.26 -7.40 7.80
N LEU A 264 11.95 -7.42 7.93
CA LEU A 264 11.32 -7.44 9.24
C LEU A 264 11.45 -8.82 9.86
N VAL A 265 12.03 -8.87 11.06
CA VAL A 265 12.23 -10.08 11.85
C VAL A 265 11.66 -9.89 13.25
N PHE A 266 11.13 -10.95 13.84
CA PHE A 266 10.75 -10.99 15.24
C PHE A 266 11.82 -11.74 16.02
N SER A 267 12.29 -11.16 17.13
CA SER A 267 13.18 -11.83 18.08
C SER A 267 12.55 -11.80 19.47
N ALA A 268 12.40 -12.97 20.09
CA ALA A 268 11.96 -13.09 21.47
C ALA A 268 13.09 -12.80 22.48
N ASP A 269 14.36 -12.92 22.06
CA ASP A 269 15.52 -12.56 22.89
C ASP A 269 16.05 -11.17 22.45
N PRO A 270 16.03 -10.17 23.34
CA PRO A 270 16.58 -8.85 23.04
C PRO A 270 18.10 -8.84 22.76
N ARG A 271 18.82 -9.94 23.04
CA ARG A 271 20.28 -10.06 22.85
C ARG A 271 20.70 -10.60 21.49
N ASN A 272 19.78 -11.15 20.68
CA ASN A 272 20.08 -11.71 19.35
C ASN A 272 20.02 -10.66 18.21
N GLN A 273 20.42 -9.41 18.45
CA GLN A 273 20.62 -8.41 17.38
C GLN A 273 21.91 -8.68 16.57
N GLU A 274 22.25 -9.95 16.31
CA GLU A 274 23.43 -10.30 15.53
C GLU A 274 23.18 -9.98 14.05
N THR A 275 23.93 -8.97 13.60
CA THR A 275 24.55 -8.84 12.27
C THR A 275 23.99 -9.77 11.19
N ILE A 276 23.03 -9.24 10.42
CA ILE A 276 22.87 -9.68 9.03
C ILE A 276 24.10 -9.14 8.30
N GLN A 277 25.12 -9.99 8.11
CA GLN A 277 26.19 -9.71 7.16
C GLN A 277 25.59 -9.74 5.75
N ASP A 278 25.90 -8.70 4.98
CA ASP A 278 25.64 -8.63 3.55
C ASP A 278 26.44 -9.73 2.84
N ASP A 279 25.74 -10.66 2.19
CA ASP A 279 26.26 -11.47 1.07
C ASP A 279 25.78 -10.86 -0.26
#